data_AF-A0A2R6D4H4-F1
#
_entry.id   AF-A0A2R6D4H4-F1
#
_cell.length_a   1.000
_cell.length_b   1.000
_cell.length_c   1.000
_cell.angle_alpha   90.00
_cell.angle_beta   90.00
_cell.angle_gamma   90.00
#
_symmetry.space_group_name_H-M   'P 1'
#
loop_
_entity.id
_entity.type
_entity.pdbx_description
1 polymer ?
#
loop_
_entity_poly.entity_id
_entity_poly.type
_entity_poly.pdbx_seq_one_letter_code
_entity_poly.pdbx_strand_id
1 'polypeptide(L)'
;TGNPADTIRHRRTDEGEDLLLVGGQSHKPGEKDISTKERYRRCEALAREYFPVESVEYRWSTMDYTPVDSVPFIGQIDPFTDSVYVGAGFSGWGMTGGTAAGLILSDLIVDGSSSWADVFDPQRLTPGQSAKELVTENAEVGVEFLDGWANSLLSAGEAPVERNEAEVTRHEGRPVGVYRDEDGVVHAVSAVCPHMGCVVRWNDAERTWDCPCHGSRFTCDGDVVSGPSLDDLPSREL
;
A
#
# COMPACT_ATOMS: atom_id res chain seq x y z
N THR A 1 -5.87 -16.63 4.71
CA THR A 1 -5.46 -17.53 3.61
C THR A 1 -5.60 -16.78 2.30
N GLY A 2 -4.48 -16.45 1.67
CA GLY A 2 -4.45 -15.67 0.42
C GLY A 2 -3.10 -15.01 0.19
N ASN A 3 -1.99 -15.72 0.44
CA ASN A 3 -0.69 -15.30 -0.08
C ASN A 3 -0.66 -15.83 -1.51
N PRO A 4 -0.76 -15.01 -2.57
CA PRO A 4 -0.46 -15.52 -3.89
C PRO A 4 0.98 -16.05 -3.83
N ALA A 5 1.07 -17.38 -3.91
CA ALA A 5 2.30 -18.08 -4.21
C ALA A 5 2.99 -17.35 -5.35
N ASP A 6 4.32 -17.26 -5.28
CA ASP A 6 5.09 -16.50 -6.24
C ASP A 6 4.59 -16.72 -7.68
N THR A 7 4.27 -15.63 -8.34
CA THR A 7 3.63 -15.62 -9.65
C THR A 7 4.67 -15.34 -10.72
N ILE A 8 4.60 -16.09 -11.81
CA ILE A 8 5.52 -15.93 -12.94
C ILE A 8 4.67 -15.86 -14.20
N ARG A 9 4.84 -14.80 -14.98
CA ARG A 9 4.18 -14.61 -16.28
C ARG A 9 5.24 -14.27 -17.32
N HIS A 10 5.08 -14.79 -18.52
CA HIS A 10 5.97 -14.52 -19.65
C HIS A 10 5.25 -13.67 -20.68
N ARG A 11 5.98 -12.75 -21.30
CA ARG A 11 5.55 -12.00 -22.47
C ARG A 11 6.73 -11.81 -23.41
N ARG A 12 6.50 -12.03 -24.71
CA ARG A 12 7.44 -11.60 -25.75
C ARG A 12 7.17 -10.16 -26.16
N THR A 13 8.22 -9.34 -26.26
CA THR A 13 8.12 -7.94 -26.73
C THR A 13 7.95 -7.89 -28.25
N ASP A 14 7.51 -6.73 -28.76
CA ASP A 14 7.38 -6.50 -30.20
C ASP A 14 8.75 -6.50 -30.91
N GLU A 15 9.83 -6.23 -30.17
CA GLU A 15 11.22 -6.31 -30.61
C GLU A 15 11.80 -7.74 -30.56
N GLY A 16 11.00 -8.70 -30.07
CA GLY A 16 11.34 -10.12 -30.08
C GLY A 16 12.04 -10.64 -28.84
N GLU A 17 12.21 -9.81 -27.81
CA GLU A 17 12.81 -10.13 -26.51
C GLU A 17 11.83 -10.85 -25.58
N ASP A 18 12.34 -11.66 -24.66
CA ASP A 18 11.53 -12.36 -23.66
C ASP A 18 11.56 -11.61 -22.33
N LEU A 19 10.39 -11.19 -21.84
CA LEU A 19 10.22 -10.59 -20.52
C LEU A 19 9.50 -11.55 -19.58
N LEU A 20 10.01 -11.65 -18.34
CA LEU A 20 9.39 -12.35 -17.24
C LEU A 20 8.88 -11.34 -16.21
N LEU A 21 7.60 -11.40 -15.90
CA LEU A 21 7.01 -10.73 -14.76
C LEU A 21 6.96 -11.71 -13.60
N VAL A 22 7.76 -11.44 -12.57
CA VAL A 22 7.80 -12.20 -11.32
C VAL A 22 7.23 -11.35 -10.20
N GLY A 23 6.17 -11.82 -9.57
CA GLY A 23 5.48 -11.12 -8.48
C GLY A 23 5.33 -12.01 -7.26
N GLY A 24 5.36 -11.44 -6.07
CA GLY A 24 5.27 -12.18 -4.81
C GLY A 24 5.56 -11.27 -3.63
N GLN A 25 5.96 -11.86 -2.51
CA GLN A 25 6.36 -11.13 -1.30
C GLN A 25 5.27 -10.18 -0.75
N SER A 26 3.99 -10.57 -0.84
CA SER A 26 2.85 -9.81 -0.32
C SER A 26 3.07 -9.38 1.13
N HIS A 27 2.77 -8.11 1.44
CA HIS A 27 2.99 -7.51 2.75
C HIS A 27 2.10 -6.30 2.99
N LYS A 28 2.01 -5.89 4.26
CA LYS A 28 1.38 -4.62 4.64
C LYS A 28 2.34 -3.46 4.33
N PRO A 29 1.83 -2.29 3.90
CA PRO A 29 2.64 -1.08 3.78
C PRO A 29 3.34 -0.76 5.10
N GLY A 30 4.60 -0.34 5.04
CA GLY A 30 5.37 -0.02 6.25
C GLY A 30 5.69 -1.22 7.17
N GLU A 31 5.59 -2.47 6.70
CA GLU A 31 6.01 -3.65 7.47
C GLU A 31 7.52 -3.58 7.81
N LYS A 32 7.88 -3.83 9.07
CA LYS A 32 9.22 -3.56 9.61
C LYS A 32 10.22 -4.70 9.50
N ASP A 33 9.77 -5.94 9.31
CA ASP A 33 10.63 -7.13 9.44
C ASP A 33 11.54 -7.35 8.23
N ILE A 34 11.07 -7.02 7.03
CA ILE A 34 11.80 -7.21 5.77
C ILE A 34 11.60 -5.97 4.89
N SER A 35 12.71 -5.32 4.52
CA SER A 35 12.67 -4.12 3.68
C SER A 35 12.17 -4.42 2.27
N THR A 36 11.58 -3.42 1.61
CA THR A 36 11.06 -3.56 0.24
C THR A 36 12.17 -3.96 -0.73
N LYS A 37 13.38 -3.42 -0.55
CA LYS A 37 14.55 -3.78 -1.37
C LYS A 37 14.92 -5.25 -1.21
N GLU A 38 14.83 -5.80 0.00
CA GLU A 38 15.06 -7.23 0.23
C GLU A 38 13.98 -8.10 -0.40
N ARG A 39 12.72 -7.65 -0.41
CA ARG A 39 11.63 -8.35 -1.12
C ARG A 39 11.90 -8.40 -2.62
N TYR A 40 12.36 -7.30 -3.21
CA TYR A 40 12.78 -7.30 -4.61
C TYR A 40 13.92 -8.29 -4.88
N ARG A 41 14.91 -8.39 -3.99
CA ARG A 41 15.97 -9.41 -4.11
C ARG A 41 15.44 -10.82 -4.05
N ARG A 42 14.43 -11.10 -3.21
CA ARG A 42 13.80 -12.44 -3.13
C ARG A 42 13.03 -12.79 -4.41
N CYS A 43 12.29 -11.86 -4.99
CA CYS A 43 11.64 -12.06 -6.30
C CYS A 43 12.67 -12.32 -7.41
N GLU A 44 13.78 -11.57 -7.42
CA GLU A 44 14.86 -11.79 -8.38
C GLU A 44 15.56 -13.15 -8.16
N ALA A 45 15.82 -13.53 -6.91
CA ALA A 45 16.43 -14.81 -6.57
C ALA A 45 15.57 -15.98 -7.07
N LEU A 46 14.25 -15.91 -6.86
CA LEU A 46 13.32 -16.87 -7.42
C LEU A 46 13.38 -16.91 -8.96
N ALA A 47 13.39 -15.75 -9.63
CA ALA A 47 13.48 -15.71 -11.09
C ALA A 47 14.76 -16.40 -11.59
N ARG A 48 15.90 -16.14 -10.94
CA ARG A 48 17.21 -16.72 -11.27
C ARG A 48 17.35 -18.20 -10.94
N GLU A 49 16.54 -18.72 -10.01
CA GLU A 49 16.48 -20.15 -9.70
C GLU A 49 15.93 -20.95 -10.88
N TYR A 50 14.91 -20.42 -11.57
CA TYR A 50 14.19 -21.14 -12.62
C TYR A 50 14.58 -20.72 -14.05
N PHE A 51 15.15 -19.52 -14.23
CA PHE A 51 15.39 -18.95 -15.56
C PHE A 51 16.78 -18.31 -15.69
N PRO A 52 17.38 -18.31 -16.90
CA PRO A 52 18.59 -17.57 -17.19
C PRO A 52 18.26 -16.06 -17.32
N VAL A 53 18.15 -15.37 -16.18
CA VAL A 53 17.85 -13.93 -16.15
C VAL A 53 19.11 -13.12 -16.51
N GLU A 54 19.04 -12.38 -17.61
CA GLU A 54 20.13 -11.49 -18.05
C GLU A 54 20.20 -10.22 -17.19
N SER A 55 19.07 -9.53 -17.05
CA SER A 55 18.96 -8.23 -16.36
C SER A 55 17.60 -8.09 -15.67
N VAL A 56 17.50 -7.10 -14.77
CA VAL A 56 16.22 -6.68 -14.19
C VAL A 56 15.89 -5.30 -14.73
N GLU A 57 14.92 -5.24 -15.65
CA GLU A 57 14.53 -4.01 -16.33
C GLU A 57 13.64 -3.11 -15.46
N TYR A 58 12.75 -3.73 -14.68
CA TYR A 58 11.74 -3.01 -13.90
C TYR A 58 11.53 -3.65 -12.52
N ARG A 59 11.24 -2.81 -11.53
CA ARG A 59 10.80 -3.22 -10.19
C ARG A 59 9.79 -2.20 -9.67
N TRP A 60 8.72 -2.68 -9.06
CA TRP A 60 7.72 -1.83 -8.41
C TRP A 60 6.95 -2.66 -7.37
N SER A 61 6.24 -1.99 -6.47
CA SER A 61 5.19 -2.57 -5.65
C SER A 61 3.88 -1.84 -5.87
N THR A 62 2.79 -2.55 -5.62
CA THR A 62 1.43 -2.01 -5.68
C THR A 62 0.74 -2.26 -4.36
N MET A 63 -0.29 -1.48 -4.08
CA MET A 63 -1.14 -1.67 -2.92
C MET A 63 -2.52 -2.10 -3.39
N ASP A 64 -2.99 -3.23 -2.87
CA ASP A 64 -4.32 -3.76 -3.15
C ASP A 64 -5.24 -3.54 -1.95
N TYR A 65 -6.42 -2.97 -2.20
CA TYR A 65 -7.48 -2.91 -1.19
C TYR A 65 -8.24 -4.24 -1.20
N THR A 66 -8.24 -4.92 -0.06
CA THR A 66 -8.91 -6.22 0.11
C THR A 66 -10.03 -6.12 1.14
N PRO A 67 -11.28 -6.39 0.74
CA PRO A 67 -12.40 -6.51 1.65
C PRO A 67 -12.20 -7.64 2.65
N VAL A 68 -12.69 -7.44 3.88
CA VAL A 68 -12.62 -8.40 4.99
C VAL A 68 -13.26 -9.76 4.67
N ASP A 69 -14.20 -9.81 3.74
CA ASP A 69 -14.87 -11.02 3.26
C ASP A 69 -14.35 -11.50 1.89
N SER A 70 -13.32 -10.83 1.34
CA SER A 70 -12.73 -11.09 0.02
C SER A 70 -13.68 -10.90 -1.18
N VAL A 71 -14.85 -10.30 -0.98
CA VAL A 71 -15.80 -9.98 -2.05
C VAL A 71 -15.70 -8.49 -2.39
N PRO A 72 -15.55 -8.08 -3.66
CA PRO A 72 -15.54 -6.66 -4.02
C PRO A 72 -16.81 -5.90 -3.58
N PHE A 73 -16.68 -4.59 -3.38
CA PHE A 73 -17.81 -3.70 -3.13
C PHE A 73 -18.22 -3.03 -4.46
N ILE A 74 -19.41 -3.35 -4.97
CA ILE A 74 -19.94 -2.87 -6.25
C ILE A 74 -21.42 -2.51 -6.08
N GLY A 75 -21.76 -1.23 -6.15
CA GLY A 75 -23.15 -0.76 -6.00
C GLY A 75 -23.25 0.69 -5.54
N GLN A 76 -24.41 1.08 -5.03
CA GLN A 76 -24.60 2.41 -4.41
C GLN A 76 -23.83 2.52 -3.11
N ILE A 77 -23.18 3.67 -2.92
CA ILE A 77 -22.31 3.89 -1.75
C ILE A 77 -23.10 3.95 -0.44
N ASP A 78 -24.29 4.53 -0.45
CA ASP A 78 -25.15 4.71 0.71
C ASP A 78 -26.63 4.84 0.28
N PRO A 79 -27.60 4.67 1.20
CA PRO A 79 -29.03 4.65 0.86
C PRO A 79 -29.65 6.05 0.71
N PHE A 80 -28.88 7.12 0.91
CA PHE A 80 -29.32 8.52 0.84
C PHE A 80 -28.85 9.23 -0.43
N THR A 81 -27.92 8.63 -1.19
CA THR A 81 -27.38 9.19 -2.43
C THR A 81 -27.79 8.36 -3.65
N ASP A 82 -28.70 8.90 -4.46
CA ASP A 82 -29.29 8.16 -5.59
C ASP A 82 -28.34 7.99 -6.80
N SER A 83 -27.21 8.70 -6.84
CA SER A 83 -26.36 8.79 -8.04
C SER A 83 -24.87 8.60 -7.78
N VAL A 84 -24.51 8.04 -6.63
CA VAL A 84 -23.12 7.75 -6.28
C VAL A 84 -22.92 6.24 -6.17
N TYR A 85 -22.11 5.71 -7.06
CA TYR A 85 -21.78 4.29 -7.13
C TYR A 85 -20.30 4.08 -6.86
N VAL A 86 -19.98 2.92 -6.27
CA VAL A 86 -18.61 2.51 -5.99
C VAL A 86 -18.33 1.15 -6.62
N GLY A 87 -17.11 0.97 -7.10
CA GLY A 87 -16.52 -0.31 -7.48
C GLY A 87 -15.12 -0.36 -6.89
N ALA A 88 -14.94 -1.09 -5.79
CA ALA A 88 -13.70 -1.09 -5.02
C ALA A 88 -13.42 -2.45 -4.37
N GLY A 89 -12.24 -2.59 -3.77
CA GLY A 89 -11.88 -3.79 -3.04
C GLY A 89 -11.63 -5.00 -3.95
N PHE A 90 -11.03 -4.78 -5.12
CA PHE A 90 -10.81 -5.86 -6.10
C PHE A 90 -9.64 -6.78 -5.73
N SER A 91 -8.91 -6.50 -4.65
CA SER A 91 -7.67 -7.21 -4.32
C SER A 91 -6.73 -7.26 -5.54
N GLY A 92 -6.00 -8.37 -5.74
CA GLY A 92 -5.21 -8.62 -6.95
C GLY A 92 -6.00 -9.00 -8.21
N TRP A 93 -7.33 -8.83 -8.22
CA TRP A 93 -8.23 -9.30 -9.29
C TRP A 93 -8.91 -8.15 -10.06
N GLY A 94 -8.26 -6.99 -10.15
CA GLY A 94 -8.82 -5.78 -10.78
C GLY A 94 -9.37 -5.98 -12.21
N MET A 95 -8.75 -6.82 -13.04
CA MET A 95 -9.25 -7.06 -14.41
C MET A 95 -10.61 -7.78 -14.44
N THR A 96 -10.78 -8.81 -13.61
CA THR A 96 -12.03 -9.56 -13.52
C THR A 96 -13.06 -8.80 -12.68
N GLY A 97 -12.65 -8.26 -11.53
CA GLY A 97 -13.48 -7.44 -10.65
C GLY A 97 -14.00 -6.18 -11.34
N GLY A 98 -13.17 -5.50 -12.12
CA GLY A 98 -13.56 -4.32 -12.89
C GLY A 98 -14.55 -4.65 -14.01
N THR A 99 -14.42 -5.81 -14.66
CA THR A 99 -15.41 -6.27 -15.66
C THR A 99 -16.76 -6.55 -14.99
N ALA A 100 -16.76 -7.25 -13.84
CA ALA A 100 -17.96 -7.50 -13.06
C ALA A 100 -18.60 -6.17 -12.61
N ALA A 101 -17.79 -5.21 -12.15
CA ALA A 101 -18.26 -3.89 -11.76
C ALA A 101 -18.92 -3.15 -12.92
N GLY A 102 -18.31 -3.16 -14.11
CA GLY A 102 -18.89 -2.53 -15.30
C GLY A 102 -20.28 -3.07 -15.64
N LEU A 103 -20.46 -4.39 -15.58
CA LEU A 103 -21.74 -5.03 -15.85
C LEU A 103 -22.79 -4.66 -14.79
N ILE A 104 -22.47 -4.85 -13.51
CA ILE A 104 -23.39 -4.61 -12.40
C ILE A 104 -23.79 -3.14 -12.33
N LEU A 105 -22.84 -2.22 -12.45
CA LEU A 105 -23.12 -0.78 -12.40
C LEU A 105 -23.95 -0.33 -13.60
N SER A 106 -23.72 -0.89 -14.79
CA SER A 106 -24.55 -0.61 -15.96
C SER A 106 -26.00 -1.03 -15.73
N ASP A 107 -26.23 -2.25 -15.24
CA ASP A 107 -27.57 -2.76 -14.90
C ASP A 107 -28.26 -1.86 -13.86
N LEU A 108 -27.54 -1.51 -12.77
CA LEU A 108 -28.08 -0.64 -11.71
C LEU A 108 -28.45 0.76 -12.20
N ILE A 109 -27.69 1.32 -13.15
CA ILE A 109 -27.93 2.66 -13.69
C ILE A 109 -29.08 2.65 -14.72
N VAL A 110 -29.14 1.64 -15.59
CA VAL A 110 -30.11 1.59 -16.70
C VAL A 110 -31.43 0.97 -16.27
N ASP A 111 -31.37 -0.17 -15.57
CA ASP A 111 -32.53 -1.00 -15.23
C ASP A 111 -32.96 -0.85 -13.76
N GLY A 112 -32.14 -0.19 -12.93
CA GLY A 112 -32.40 -0.01 -11.50
C GLY A 112 -32.21 -1.26 -10.66
N SER A 113 -31.72 -2.35 -11.23
CA SER A 113 -31.48 -3.63 -10.54
C SER A 113 -30.47 -4.49 -11.30
N SER A 114 -29.75 -5.37 -10.59
CA SER A 114 -28.89 -6.39 -11.21
C SER A 114 -29.05 -7.71 -10.46
N SER A 115 -28.96 -8.84 -11.17
CA SER A 115 -29.05 -10.18 -10.57
C SER A 115 -27.92 -10.49 -9.59
N TRP A 116 -26.85 -9.69 -9.59
CA TRP A 116 -25.67 -9.88 -8.75
C TRP A 116 -25.54 -8.84 -7.63
N ALA A 117 -26.45 -7.86 -7.55
CA ALA A 117 -26.33 -6.71 -6.65
C ALA A 117 -26.13 -7.13 -5.18
N ASP A 118 -26.95 -8.07 -4.68
CA ASP A 118 -26.93 -8.48 -3.27
C ASP A 118 -25.56 -9.02 -2.79
N VAL A 119 -24.82 -9.69 -3.68
CA VAL A 119 -23.52 -10.30 -3.32
C VAL A 119 -22.44 -9.23 -3.20
N PHE A 120 -22.47 -8.23 -4.08
CA PHE A 120 -21.42 -7.21 -4.16
C PHE A 120 -21.81 -5.91 -3.46
N ASP A 121 -23.03 -5.80 -2.91
CA ASP A 121 -23.54 -4.60 -2.27
C ASP A 121 -22.50 -4.00 -1.29
N PRO A 122 -22.08 -2.73 -1.48
CA PRO A 122 -21.19 -2.01 -0.57
C PRO A 122 -21.69 -1.97 0.88
N GLN A 123 -23.00 -2.04 1.05
CA GLN A 123 -23.69 -1.96 2.34
C GLN A 123 -23.98 -3.35 2.93
N ARG A 124 -23.51 -4.43 2.29
CA ARG A 124 -23.75 -5.79 2.78
C ARG A 124 -23.14 -5.98 4.16
N LEU A 125 -23.89 -6.68 5.01
CA LEU A 125 -23.40 -7.14 6.29
C LEU A 125 -22.92 -8.58 6.12
N THR A 126 -21.72 -8.86 6.59
CA THR A 126 -21.17 -10.21 6.76
C THR A 126 -21.01 -10.53 8.24
N PRO A 127 -22.11 -10.83 8.97
CA PRO A 127 -22.04 -11.08 10.40
C PRO A 127 -21.11 -12.25 10.74
N GLY A 128 -20.24 -12.06 11.72
CA GLY A 128 -19.43 -13.11 12.33
C GLY A 128 -18.06 -13.35 11.71
N GLN A 129 -17.94 -13.45 10.38
CA GLN A 129 -16.64 -13.70 9.73
C GLN A 129 -15.77 -12.43 9.66
N SER A 130 -16.36 -11.31 9.26
CA SER A 130 -15.63 -10.04 9.11
C SER A 130 -15.33 -9.36 10.45
N ALA A 131 -16.10 -9.64 11.50
CA ALA A 131 -15.92 -9.01 12.80
C ALA A 131 -14.58 -9.40 13.47
N LYS A 132 -14.15 -10.66 13.33
CA LYS A 132 -12.88 -11.11 13.92
C LYS A 132 -11.70 -10.46 13.20
N GLU A 133 -11.68 -10.52 11.88
CA GLU A 133 -10.60 -9.95 11.07
C GLU A 133 -10.51 -8.43 11.28
N LEU A 134 -11.64 -7.72 11.27
CA LEU A 134 -11.69 -6.28 11.54
C LEU A 134 -11.11 -5.92 12.91
N VAL A 135 -11.40 -6.72 13.95
CA VAL A 135 -10.84 -6.50 15.30
C VAL A 135 -9.34 -6.77 15.31
N THR A 136 -8.87 -7.84 14.67
CA THR A 136 -7.44 -8.15 14.57
C THR A 136 -6.68 -7.06 13.84
N GLU A 137 -7.16 -6.63 12.68
CA GLU A 137 -6.56 -5.56 11.87
C GLU A 137 -6.48 -4.24 12.65
N ASN A 138 -7.57 -3.83 13.32
CA ASN A 138 -7.56 -2.61 14.14
C ASN A 138 -6.66 -2.74 15.40
N ALA A 139 -6.53 -3.93 15.97
CA ALA A 139 -5.62 -4.16 17.09
C ALA A 139 -4.16 -4.01 16.66
N GLU A 140 -3.79 -4.54 15.49
CA GLU A 140 -2.46 -4.37 14.90
C GLU A 140 -2.16 -2.90 14.62
N VAL A 141 -3.12 -2.12 14.12
CA VAL A 141 -2.98 -0.66 13.99
C VAL A 141 -2.63 0.01 15.31
N GLY A 142 -3.28 -0.38 16.41
CA GLY A 142 -3.00 0.14 17.74
C GLY A 142 -1.58 -0.19 18.22
N VAL A 143 -1.09 -1.39 17.93
CA VAL A 143 0.29 -1.81 18.21
C VAL A 143 1.27 -0.97 17.39
N GLU A 144 1.05 -0.84 16.09
CA GLU A 144 1.92 -0.10 15.18
C GLU A 144 1.98 1.39 15.52
N PHE A 145 0.87 1.98 15.94
CA PHE A 145 0.85 3.35 16.46
C PHE A 145 1.75 3.50 17.69
N LEU A 146 1.58 2.63 18.70
CA LEU A 146 2.34 2.71 19.95
C LEU A 146 3.84 2.44 19.71
N ASP A 147 4.17 1.41 18.93
CA ASP A 147 5.54 1.09 18.56
C ASP A 147 6.21 2.24 17.81
N GLY A 148 5.52 2.84 16.84
CA GLY A 148 6.04 3.98 16.07
C GLY A 148 6.37 5.18 16.97
N TRP A 149 5.44 5.54 17.86
CA TRP A 149 5.65 6.63 18.81
C TRP A 149 6.77 6.31 19.80
N ALA A 150 6.79 5.12 20.40
CA ALA A 150 7.84 4.71 21.34
C ALA A 150 9.23 4.77 20.69
N ASN A 151 9.39 4.20 19.49
CA ASN A 151 10.65 4.21 18.77
C ASN A 151 11.07 5.63 18.39
N SER A 152 10.18 6.46 17.85
CA SER A 152 10.51 7.85 17.48
C SER A 152 10.93 8.72 18.68
N LEU A 153 10.44 8.41 19.88
CA LEU A 153 10.83 9.10 21.11
C LEU A 153 12.17 8.61 21.68
N LEU A 154 12.52 7.34 21.41
CA LEU A 154 13.77 6.71 21.80
C LEU A 154 14.91 6.93 20.81
N SER A 155 14.61 7.27 19.54
CA SER A 155 15.59 7.65 18.52
C SER A 155 16.48 8.78 19.05
N ALA A 156 17.75 8.48 19.26
CA ALA A 156 18.73 9.42 19.77
C ALA A 156 19.42 10.14 18.60
N GLY A 157 19.20 11.45 18.49
CA GLY A 157 20.01 12.50 17.86
C GLY A 157 20.84 12.21 16.60
N GLU A 158 20.57 13.01 15.56
CA GLU A 158 21.50 13.65 14.58
C GLU A 158 22.70 12.87 14.02
N ALA A 159 22.74 11.53 14.06
CA ALA A 159 23.66 10.81 13.19
C ALA A 159 23.33 11.21 11.74
N PRO A 160 24.31 11.70 10.94
CA PRO A 160 24.01 12.16 9.59
C PRO A 160 23.58 10.95 8.77
N VAL A 161 22.31 10.95 8.36
CA VAL A 161 21.74 9.98 7.42
C VAL A 161 22.65 9.87 6.20
N GLU A 162 23.05 8.65 5.82
CA GLU A 162 23.90 8.45 4.65
C GLU A 162 23.13 8.72 3.34
N ARG A 163 23.86 8.90 2.23
CA ARG A 163 23.22 9.10 0.92
C ARG A 163 22.39 7.89 0.53
N ASN A 164 21.19 8.14 0.02
CA ASN A 164 20.14 7.16 -0.27
C ASN A 164 19.54 6.44 0.94
N GLU A 165 19.80 6.93 2.14
CA GLU A 165 19.20 6.38 3.35
C GLU A 165 18.20 7.38 3.95
N ALA A 166 17.32 6.87 4.80
CA ALA A 166 16.41 7.70 5.56
C ALA A 166 16.24 7.17 6.98
N GLU A 167 15.91 8.07 7.89
CA GLU A 167 15.67 7.75 9.28
C GLU A 167 14.50 8.58 9.83
N VAL A 168 13.73 8.00 10.76
CA VAL A 168 12.82 8.77 11.61
C VAL A 168 13.56 9.16 12.88
N THR A 169 13.86 10.46 12.99
CA THR A 169 14.53 11.08 14.11
C THR A 169 13.57 11.97 14.91
N ARG A 170 14.12 12.68 15.91
CA ARG A 170 13.40 13.61 16.76
C ARG A 170 13.99 15.00 16.68
N HIS A 171 13.20 15.97 16.22
CA HIS A 171 13.56 17.39 16.19
C HIS A 171 12.50 18.19 16.94
N GLU A 172 12.92 19.10 17.84
CA GLU A 172 12.04 19.88 18.72
C GLU A 172 10.96 19.04 19.45
N GLY A 173 11.34 17.83 19.84
CA GLY A 173 10.45 16.92 20.55
C GLY A 173 9.43 16.18 19.67
N ARG A 174 9.44 16.39 18.35
CA ARG A 174 8.50 15.79 17.38
C ARG A 174 9.20 14.81 16.44
N PRO A 175 8.50 13.74 15.97
CA PRO A 175 9.03 12.84 14.95
C PRO A 175 9.23 13.54 13.60
N VAL A 176 10.43 13.41 13.03
CA VAL A 176 10.80 13.96 11.71
C VAL A 176 11.41 12.85 10.87
N GLY A 177 10.90 12.67 9.65
CA GLY A 177 11.47 11.78 8.65
C GLY A 177 12.52 12.55 7.87
N VAL A 178 13.74 12.02 7.84
CA VAL A 178 14.89 12.63 7.17
C VAL A 178 15.40 11.67 6.13
N TYR A 179 15.35 12.05 4.87
CA TYR A 179 15.95 11.32 3.75
C TYR A 179 17.11 12.14 3.17
N ARG A 180 18.22 11.48 2.82
CA ARG A 180 19.29 12.12 2.05
C ARG A 180 19.37 11.50 0.66
N ASP A 181 19.26 12.35 -0.36
CA ASP A 181 19.31 11.89 -1.75
C ASP A 181 20.74 11.54 -2.22
N GLU A 182 20.86 11.19 -3.51
CA GLU A 182 22.12 10.82 -4.16
C GLU A 182 23.13 11.98 -4.20
N ASP A 183 22.64 13.21 -4.37
CA ASP A 183 23.43 14.43 -4.42
C ASP A 183 23.86 14.89 -3.01
N GLY A 184 23.21 14.37 -1.97
CA GLY A 184 23.42 14.69 -0.57
C GLY A 184 22.48 15.75 -0.03
N VAL A 185 21.46 16.15 -0.80
CA VAL A 185 20.38 17.05 -0.36
C VAL A 185 19.54 16.32 0.70
N VAL A 186 19.16 17.06 1.72
CA VAL A 186 18.36 16.53 2.83
C VAL A 186 16.91 16.95 2.63
N HIS A 187 16.03 15.95 2.61
CA HIS A 187 14.58 16.09 2.59
C HIS A 187 14.07 15.80 4.00
N ALA A 188 13.40 16.77 4.62
CA ALA A 188 12.92 16.64 5.98
C ALA A 188 11.42 16.95 6.06
N VAL A 189 10.66 16.00 6.59
CA VAL A 189 9.20 16.07 6.67
C VAL A 189 8.72 15.62 8.04
N SER A 190 7.51 15.99 8.41
CA SER A 190 6.82 15.38 9.55
C SER A 190 6.80 13.86 9.38
N ALA A 191 7.26 13.09 10.37
CA ALA A 191 7.05 11.63 10.33
C ALA A 191 5.65 11.23 10.81
N VAL A 192 4.78 12.18 11.14
CA VAL A 192 3.41 11.92 11.62
C VAL A 192 2.43 11.99 10.46
N CYS A 193 1.82 10.85 10.14
CA CYS A 193 0.81 10.72 9.10
C CYS A 193 -0.44 11.57 9.42
N PRO A 194 -0.89 12.47 8.54
CA PRO A 194 -1.99 13.39 8.83
C PRO A 194 -3.36 12.70 8.88
N HIS A 195 -3.48 11.47 8.36
CA HIS A 195 -4.71 10.70 8.46
C HIS A 195 -5.16 10.48 9.91
N MET A 196 -4.31 9.84 10.74
CA MET A 196 -4.65 9.49 12.14
C MET A 196 -3.45 9.55 13.10
N GLY A 197 -2.35 10.17 12.71
CA GLY A 197 -1.22 10.45 13.61
C GLY A 197 -0.25 9.30 13.84
N CYS A 198 -0.29 8.24 13.03
CA CYS A 198 0.72 7.19 13.07
C CYS A 198 2.08 7.69 12.57
N VAL A 199 3.17 7.12 13.12
CA VAL A 199 4.51 7.41 12.62
C VAL A 199 4.78 6.60 11.35
N VAL A 200 5.15 7.28 10.26
CA VAL A 200 5.47 6.67 8.96
C VAL A 200 6.83 5.96 9.00
N ARG A 201 7.08 5.07 8.02
CA ARG A 201 8.33 4.34 7.86
C ARG A 201 8.89 4.51 6.47
N TRP A 202 10.21 4.40 6.34
CA TRP A 202 10.88 4.53 5.05
C TRP A 202 10.72 3.25 4.22
N ASN A 203 10.30 3.41 2.96
CA ASN A 203 10.37 2.39 1.94
C ASN A 203 11.65 2.60 1.11
N ASP A 204 12.66 1.78 1.39
CA ASP A 204 14.00 1.91 0.83
C ASP A 204 14.10 1.65 -0.67
N ALA A 205 13.11 0.98 -1.26
CA ALA A 205 13.09 0.67 -2.68
C ALA A 205 12.36 1.74 -3.49
N GLU A 206 11.24 2.26 -2.97
CA GLU A 206 10.41 3.25 -3.67
C GLU A 206 10.71 4.70 -3.26
N ARG A 207 11.56 4.89 -2.24
CA ARG A 207 11.93 6.20 -1.68
C ARG A 207 10.70 6.99 -1.19
N THR A 208 9.79 6.28 -0.52
CA THR A 208 8.55 6.83 0.02
C THR A 208 8.47 6.67 1.53
N TRP A 209 7.64 7.51 2.15
CA TRP A 209 7.19 7.31 3.52
C TRP A 209 5.86 6.57 3.53
N ASP A 210 5.84 5.37 4.11
CA ASP A 210 4.66 4.50 4.15
C ASP A 210 4.11 4.43 5.58
N CYS A 211 2.82 4.70 5.74
CA CYS A 211 2.13 4.63 7.03
C CYS A 211 1.72 3.19 7.34
N PRO A 212 2.26 2.56 8.40
CA PRO A 212 2.00 1.15 8.71
C PRO A 212 0.58 0.87 9.22
N CYS A 213 -0.18 1.91 9.57
CA CYS A 213 -1.52 1.77 10.10
C CYS A 213 -2.57 1.55 9.00
N HIS A 214 -2.67 2.47 8.05
CA HIS A 214 -3.75 2.49 7.06
C HIS A 214 -3.25 2.60 5.62
N GLY A 215 -1.93 2.54 5.41
CA GLY A 215 -1.34 2.48 4.07
C GLY A 215 -1.24 3.80 3.32
N SER A 216 -1.39 4.96 3.97
CA SER A 216 -1.05 6.23 3.29
C SER A 216 0.43 6.24 2.91
N ARG A 217 0.74 6.71 1.69
CA ARG A 217 2.10 6.78 1.16
C ARG A 217 2.42 8.20 0.71
N PHE A 218 3.65 8.62 0.93
CA PHE A 218 4.12 9.96 0.62
C PHE A 218 5.47 9.91 -0.09
N THR A 219 5.75 10.88 -0.97
CA THR A 219 7.08 11.06 -1.57
C THR A 219 8.12 11.37 -0.48
N CYS A 220 9.41 11.34 -0.82
CA CYS A 220 10.46 11.77 0.10
C CYS A 220 10.32 13.23 0.54
N ASP A 221 9.68 14.08 -0.28
CA ASP A 221 9.34 15.48 -0.01
C ASP A 221 8.03 15.66 0.78
N GLY A 222 7.26 14.58 0.96
CA GLY A 222 6.05 14.55 1.77
C GLY A 222 4.74 14.61 1.00
N ASP A 223 4.77 14.75 -0.33
CA ASP A 223 3.56 14.81 -1.15
C ASP A 223 2.77 13.49 -1.08
N VAL A 224 1.45 13.55 -1.00
CA VAL A 224 0.59 12.35 -1.03
C VAL A 224 0.76 11.60 -2.34
N VAL A 225 1.15 10.34 -2.23
CA VAL A 225 1.17 9.36 -3.34
C VAL A 225 -0.10 8.51 -3.31
N SER A 226 -0.51 8.08 -2.12
CA SER A 226 -1.69 7.23 -1.93
C SER A 226 -2.36 7.52 -0.60
N GLY A 227 -3.69 7.54 -0.61
CA GLY A 227 -4.54 7.73 0.57
C GLY A 227 -4.49 6.55 1.54
N PRO A 228 -5.22 6.63 2.68
CA PRO A 228 -6.38 7.50 2.91
C PRO A 228 -6.10 8.97 3.26
N SER A 229 -4.86 9.36 3.57
CA SER A 229 -4.52 10.78 3.75
C SER A 229 -4.82 11.59 2.49
N LEU A 230 -5.43 12.77 2.66
CA LEU A 230 -5.61 13.77 1.60
C LEU A 230 -4.63 14.95 1.72
N ASP A 231 -3.93 15.04 2.85
CA ASP A 231 -2.94 16.08 3.13
C ASP A 231 -1.53 15.51 3.05
N ASP A 232 -0.59 16.36 2.61
CA ASP A 232 0.85 16.07 2.54
C ASP A 232 1.47 15.99 3.95
N LEU A 233 2.64 15.36 4.05
CA LEU A 233 3.50 15.50 5.23
C LEU A 233 4.13 16.90 5.22
N PRO A 234 3.89 17.74 6.24
CA PRO A 234 4.49 19.07 6.28
C PRO A 234 6.01 19.00 6.28
N SER A 235 6.65 19.83 5.45
CA SER A 235 8.11 19.99 5.46
C SER A 235 8.61 20.49 6.82
N ARG A 236 9.87 20.19 7.12
CA ARG A 236 10.55 20.55 8.37
C ARG A 236 11.89 21.21 8.03
N GLU A 237 12.22 22.24 8.78
CA GLU A 237 13.59 22.76 8.84
C GLU A 237 14.35 21.96 9.90
N LEU A 238 15.60 21.59 9.60
CA LEU A 238 16.51 20.87 10.48
C LEU A 238 17.63 21.79 10.99
#